data_AF-A0A373D1K0-F1
#
_entry.id   AF-A0A373D1K0-F1
#
_cell.length_a   1.000
_cell.length_b   1.000
_cell.length_c   1.000
_cell.angle_alpha   90.00
_cell.angle_beta   90.00
_cell.angle_gamma   90.00
#
_symmetry.space_group_name_H-M   'P 1'
#
loop_
_entity.id
_entity.type
_entity.pdbx_description
1 polymer ?
#
loop_
_entity_poly.entity_id
_entity_poly.type
_entity_poly.pdbx_seq_one_letter_code
_entity_poly.pdbx_strand_id
1 'polypeptide(L)'
;MSLIVGSARIDENGHVQGGKPGDQTGKEVSTQAHYVHTKGWYCLRPKSVAVANAIAEAMLQACRNDNIGYCQGHRSGVVEQLRKAGKLSKISAKTEADCSSLVRACCIQAGFDPGNFNTSSEVSALRATGKFMDKIAVTSKTELFNGDVLVTKTKGHTVVVVSGNPRRSTSYYPKYSGASDSIITALAAVGEKDTSKAHRAKIAAANGIMNYVYTAAQNLKMVNLLKNGKLIKA
;
A
#
# COMPACT_ATOMS: atom_id res chain seq x y z
N MET A 1 0.38 16.18 10.89
CA MET A 1 -0.55 15.71 9.84
C MET A 1 -1.65 14.92 10.51
N SER A 2 -2.92 15.20 10.21
CA SER A 2 -4.04 14.37 10.65
C SER A 2 -4.08 13.08 9.84
N LEU A 3 -4.31 11.95 10.49
CA LEU A 3 -4.47 10.65 9.81
C LEU A 3 -5.85 10.60 9.12
N ILE A 4 -5.88 10.53 7.79
CA ILE A 4 -7.08 10.53 6.94
C ILE A 4 -7.16 9.21 6.16
N VAL A 5 -8.36 8.66 6.08
CA VAL A 5 -8.70 7.48 5.29
C VAL A 5 -9.76 7.81 4.23
N GLY A 6 -9.68 7.17 3.07
CA GLY A 6 -10.70 7.20 2.02
C GLY A 6 -11.40 5.84 1.90
N SER A 7 -12.71 5.86 1.63
CA SER A 7 -13.50 4.63 1.44
C SER A 7 -14.88 4.89 0.83
N ALA A 8 -15.47 3.84 0.24
CA ALA A 8 -16.87 3.79 -0.13
C ALA A 8 -17.71 3.27 1.06
N ARG A 9 -18.79 3.94 1.46
CA ARG A 9 -19.46 3.69 2.75
C ARG A 9 -20.89 3.20 2.66
N ILE A 10 -21.78 4.05 2.17
CA ILE A 10 -23.23 3.90 2.20
C ILE A 10 -23.83 4.81 1.14
N ASP A 11 -24.99 4.46 0.61
CA ASP A 11 -25.66 5.26 -0.42
C ASP A 11 -26.34 6.51 0.16
N GLU A 12 -26.95 7.31 -0.72
CA GLU A 12 -27.58 8.59 -0.38
C GLU A 12 -28.76 8.49 0.58
N ASN A 13 -29.37 7.30 0.69
CA ASN A 13 -30.51 7.01 1.53
C ASN A 13 -30.11 6.32 2.86
N GLY A 14 -28.80 6.12 3.08
CA GLY A 14 -28.31 5.37 4.23
C GLY A 14 -28.51 3.86 4.10
N HIS A 15 -28.65 3.35 2.88
CA HIS A 15 -28.74 1.93 2.57
C HIS A 15 -27.46 1.43 1.90
N VAL A 16 -27.33 0.10 1.84
CA VAL A 16 -26.17 -0.54 1.21
C VAL A 16 -26.38 -0.86 -0.28
N GLN A 17 -27.62 -0.70 -0.76
CA GLN A 17 -28.08 -1.01 -2.11
C GLN A 17 -29.35 -0.21 -2.43
N GLY A 18 -29.57 0.03 -3.72
CA GLY A 18 -30.78 0.70 -4.23
C GLY A 18 -30.62 2.21 -4.40
N GLY A 19 -29.47 2.76 -4.04
CA GLY A 19 -29.06 4.13 -4.37
C GLY A 19 -28.89 4.36 -5.88
N LYS A 20 -28.74 5.64 -6.25
CA LYS A 20 -28.53 6.05 -7.63
C LYS A 20 -27.04 5.93 -8.01
N PRO A 21 -26.71 5.56 -9.26
CA PRO A 21 -25.32 5.57 -9.71
C PRO A 21 -24.64 6.95 -9.62
N GLY A 22 -23.37 6.96 -9.19
CA GLY A 22 -22.60 8.16 -8.86
C GLY A 22 -22.83 8.63 -7.41
N ASP A 23 -21.90 9.38 -6.85
CA ASP A 23 -22.05 9.95 -5.51
C ASP A 23 -23.08 11.09 -5.55
N GLN A 24 -24.20 10.92 -4.83
CA GLN A 24 -25.26 11.94 -4.77
C GLN A 24 -25.07 12.92 -3.61
N THR A 25 -24.17 12.62 -2.67
CA THR A 25 -24.06 13.36 -1.39
C THR A 25 -22.68 13.98 -1.14
N GLY A 26 -21.69 13.61 -1.95
CA GLY A 26 -20.27 13.85 -1.72
C GLY A 26 -19.71 13.05 -0.52
N LYS A 27 -20.47 12.06 -0.03
CA LYS A 27 -20.13 11.27 1.17
C LYS A 27 -20.10 9.77 0.92
N GLU A 28 -20.66 9.30 -0.20
CA GLU A 28 -20.73 7.87 -0.52
C GLU A 28 -19.33 7.30 -0.72
N VAL A 29 -18.49 8.01 -1.49
CA VAL A 29 -17.07 7.73 -1.67
C VAL A 29 -16.27 8.95 -1.23
N SER A 30 -15.77 8.91 0.00
CA SER A 30 -15.25 10.13 0.64
C SER A 30 -14.11 9.86 1.61
N THR A 31 -13.38 10.93 1.91
CA THR A 31 -12.35 10.92 2.94
C THR A 31 -12.91 11.26 4.32
N GLN A 32 -12.24 10.81 5.38
CA GLN A 32 -12.53 11.18 6.76
C GLN A 32 -11.32 10.99 7.66
N ALA A 33 -11.38 11.57 8.86
CA ALA A 33 -10.43 11.24 9.93
C ALA A 33 -10.45 9.73 10.22
N HIS A 34 -9.27 9.15 10.42
CA HIS A 34 -9.17 7.78 10.88
C HIS A 34 -9.86 7.59 12.23
N TYR A 35 -10.45 6.41 12.41
CA TYR A 35 -11.21 6.04 13.59
C TYR A 35 -10.93 4.58 13.96
N VAL A 36 -11.12 4.26 15.24
CA VAL A 36 -11.07 2.87 15.71
C VAL A 36 -12.41 2.22 15.39
N HIS A 37 -12.37 1.09 14.68
CA HIS A 37 -13.56 0.30 14.38
C HIS A 37 -13.78 -0.77 15.46
N THR A 38 -15.04 -1.03 15.85
CA THR A 38 -15.40 -2.03 16.88
C THR A 38 -14.87 -3.44 16.57
N LYS A 39 -14.94 -3.85 15.30
CA LYS A 39 -14.33 -5.07 14.75
C LYS A 39 -12.79 -5.07 14.69
N GLY A 40 -12.12 -3.96 15.05
CA GLY A 40 -10.69 -3.76 14.92
C GLY A 40 -10.19 -3.73 13.47
N TRP A 41 -8.94 -3.30 13.27
CA TRP A 41 -8.30 -3.22 11.96
C TRP A 41 -7.13 -4.22 11.82
N TYR A 42 -7.02 -4.83 10.65
CA TYR A 42 -5.76 -5.31 10.10
C TYR A 42 -5.23 -4.27 9.10
N CYS A 43 -3.95 -3.95 9.20
CA CYS A 43 -3.23 -3.14 8.23
C CYS A 43 -2.48 -4.05 7.26
N LEU A 44 -2.77 -3.89 5.97
CA LEU A 44 -2.08 -4.50 4.85
C LEU A 44 -1.21 -3.43 4.19
N ARG A 45 0.08 -3.50 4.46
CA ARG A 45 1.07 -2.52 3.99
C ARG A 45 1.69 -2.98 2.67
N PRO A 46 1.64 -2.19 1.59
CA PRO A 46 2.39 -2.49 0.38
C PRO A 46 3.89 -2.55 0.67
N LYS A 47 4.64 -3.44 0.03
CA LYS A 47 6.11 -3.53 0.20
C LYS A 47 6.82 -2.32 -0.41
N SER A 48 6.34 -1.85 -1.57
CA SER A 48 6.90 -0.69 -2.29
C SER A 48 6.20 0.61 -1.91
N VAL A 49 6.98 1.68 -1.73
CA VAL A 49 6.46 3.04 -1.52
C VAL A 49 5.77 3.57 -2.77
N ALA A 50 6.25 3.23 -3.96
CA ALA A 50 5.58 3.61 -5.21
C ALA A 50 4.17 3.02 -5.29
N VAL A 51 4.02 1.73 -4.94
CA VAL A 51 2.70 1.08 -4.89
C VAL A 51 1.81 1.72 -3.82
N ALA A 52 2.36 2.00 -2.63
CA ALA A 52 1.62 2.64 -1.55
C ALA A 52 1.10 4.03 -1.95
N ASN A 53 1.95 4.88 -2.52
CA ASN A 53 1.57 6.20 -2.98
C ASN A 53 0.54 6.12 -4.13
N ALA A 54 0.70 5.17 -5.05
CA ALA A 54 -0.25 4.97 -6.14
C ALA A 54 -1.65 4.53 -5.64
N ILE A 55 -1.72 3.65 -4.65
CA ILE A 55 -2.99 3.24 -4.02
C ILE A 55 -3.65 4.42 -3.30
N ALA A 56 -2.88 5.20 -2.53
CA ALA A 56 -3.40 6.38 -1.83
C ALA A 56 -3.94 7.44 -2.81
N GLU A 57 -3.18 7.74 -3.86
CA GLU A 57 -3.59 8.68 -4.91
C GLU A 57 -4.82 8.19 -5.67
N ALA A 58 -4.89 6.89 -5.98
CA ALA A 58 -6.06 6.28 -6.61
C ALA A 58 -7.32 6.44 -5.74
N MET A 59 -7.21 6.20 -4.43
CA MET A 59 -8.32 6.40 -3.50
C MET A 59 -8.74 7.87 -3.43
N LEU A 60 -7.78 8.81 -3.38
CA LEU A 60 -8.10 10.24 -3.40
C LEU A 60 -8.80 10.67 -4.70
N GLN A 61 -8.39 10.11 -5.83
CA GLN A 61 -9.04 10.38 -7.12
C GLN A 61 -10.46 9.85 -7.16
N ALA A 62 -10.71 8.67 -6.59
CA ALA A 62 -12.07 8.17 -6.48
C ALA A 62 -12.93 9.02 -5.53
N CYS A 63 -12.39 9.40 -4.36
CA CYS A 63 -13.12 10.24 -3.39
C CYS A 63 -13.41 11.66 -3.88
N ARG A 64 -12.81 12.09 -4.99
CA ARG A 64 -13.03 13.40 -5.63
C ARG A 64 -13.85 13.29 -6.90
N ASN A 65 -14.30 12.08 -7.27
CA ASN A 65 -15.05 11.86 -8.49
C ASN A 65 -16.48 11.48 -8.15
N ASP A 66 -17.38 12.46 -8.26
CA ASP A 66 -18.81 12.30 -7.97
C ASP A 66 -19.52 11.34 -8.95
N ASN A 67 -18.85 10.86 -10.01
CA ASN A 67 -19.39 9.79 -10.85
C ASN A 67 -19.28 8.39 -10.21
N ILE A 68 -18.61 8.25 -9.06
CA ILE A 68 -18.43 6.96 -8.38
C ILE A 68 -19.24 6.97 -7.07
N GLY A 69 -20.39 6.28 -7.07
CA GLY A 69 -21.26 6.12 -5.90
C GLY A 69 -21.04 4.81 -5.16
N TYR A 70 -21.90 4.54 -4.18
CA TYR A 70 -21.89 3.31 -3.38
C TYR A 70 -23.07 2.40 -3.69
N CYS A 71 -22.80 1.14 -4.04
CA CYS A 71 -23.81 0.08 -4.06
C CYS A 71 -23.17 -1.31 -4.03
N GLN A 72 -23.62 -2.16 -3.10
CA GLN A 72 -23.14 -3.56 -3.03
C GLN A 72 -23.65 -4.43 -4.19
N GLY A 73 -24.83 -4.11 -4.75
CA GLY A 73 -25.44 -4.85 -5.85
C GLY A 73 -24.69 -4.67 -7.18
N HIS A 74 -24.19 -3.47 -7.45
CA HIS A 74 -23.48 -3.11 -8.68
C HIS A 74 -21.98 -2.85 -8.47
N ARG A 75 -21.40 -3.54 -7.48
CA ARG A 75 -20.02 -3.33 -7.02
C ARG A 75 -18.93 -3.40 -8.12
N SER A 76 -19.16 -4.11 -9.23
CA SER A 76 -18.17 -4.26 -10.30
C SER A 76 -18.04 -3.03 -11.22
N GLY A 77 -19.03 -2.14 -11.21
CA GLY A 77 -19.12 -1.01 -12.13
C GLY A 77 -17.86 -0.15 -12.15
N VAL A 78 -17.35 0.22 -10.97
CA VAL A 78 -16.13 1.04 -10.86
C VAL A 78 -14.91 0.40 -11.55
N VAL A 79 -14.75 -0.92 -11.48
CA VAL A 79 -13.62 -1.63 -12.09
C VAL A 79 -13.77 -1.66 -13.62
N GLU A 80 -14.99 -1.87 -14.11
CA GLU A 80 -15.28 -1.86 -15.54
C GLU A 80 -15.02 -0.48 -16.15
N GLN A 81 -15.49 0.58 -15.49
CA GLN A 81 -15.26 1.95 -15.93
C GLN A 81 -13.80 2.37 -15.81
N LEU A 82 -13.11 1.97 -14.74
CA LEU A 82 -11.67 2.21 -14.59
C LEU A 82 -10.89 1.61 -15.75
N ARG A 83 -11.20 0.38 -16.20
CA ARG A 83 -10.51 -0.25 -17.33
C ARG A 83 -10.71 0.50 -18.64
N LYS A 84 -11.86 1.16 -18.82
CA LYS A 84 -12.15 2.00 -20.00
C LYS A 84 -11.45 3.37 -19.90
N ALA A 85 -11.51 4.00 -18.75
CA ALA A 85 -10.99 5.36 -18.53
C ALA A 85 -9.48 5.42 -18.26
N GLY A 86 -8.89 4.31 -17.81
CA GLY A 86 -7.49 4.18 -17.39
C GLY A 86 -7.15 4.81 -16.03
N LYS A 87 -7.97 5.75 -15.52
CA LYS A 87 -7.82 6.37 -14.20
C LYS A 87 -9.19 6.62 -13.55
N LEU A 88 -9.26 6.49 -12.23
CA LEU A 88 -10.46 6.74 -11.41
C LEU A 88 -10.94 8.19 -11.55
N SER A 89 -10.02 9.17 -11.64
CA SER A 89 -10.36 10.58 -11.88
C SER A 89 -10.92 10.87 -13.27
N LYS A 90 -10.80 9.92 -14.21
CA LYS A 90 -11.28 10.06 -15.60
C LYS A 90 -12.58 9.30 -15.87
N ILE A 91 -13.13 8.62 -14.87
CA ILE A 91 -14.44 7.97 -15.00
C ILE A 91 -15.49 9.07 -15.13
N SER A 92 -16.08 9.19 -16.32
CA SER A 92 -17.13 10.17 -16.64
C SER A 92 -18.53 9.57 -16.63
N ALA A 93 -18.65 8.25 -16.75
CA ALA A 93 -19.91 7.54 -16.64
C ALA A 93 -20.24 7.30 -15.16
N LYS A 94 -21.48 7.61 -14.76
CA LYS A 94 -21.98 7.28 -13.44
C LYS A 94 -21.86 5.78 -13.18
N THR A 95 -21.28 5.43 -12.05
CA THR A 95 -20.98 4.06 -11.67
C THR A 95 -21.03 3.89 -10.16
N GLU A 96 -20.90 2.65 -9.72
CA GLU A 96 -21.03 2.27 -8.32
C GLU A 96 -19.88 1.35 -7.92
N ALA A 97 -19.54 1.43 -6.64
CA ALA A 97 -18.56 0.59 -5.98
C ALA A 97 -19.11 0.09 -4.64
N ASP A 98 -18.54 -0.98 -4.10
CA ASP A 98 -18.55 -1.21 -2.66
C ASP A 98 -17.18 -0.91 -2.07
N CYS A 99 -17.05 -1.00 -0.74
CA CYS A 99 -15.78 -0.71 -0.07
C CYS A 99 -14.61 -1.54 -0.64
N SER A 100 -14.84 -2.83 -0.91
CA SER A 100 -13.81 -3.77 -1.38
C SER A 100 -13.50 -3.64 -2.88
N SER A 101 -14.51 -3.40 -3.72
CA SER A 101 -14.31 -3.21 -5.15
C SER A 101 -13.65 -1.87 -5.45
N LEU A 102 -13.87 -0.86 -4.61
CA LEU A 102 -13.12 0.40 -4.68
C LEU A 102 -11.63 0.19 -4.34
N VAL A 103 -11.31 -0.57 -3.29
CA VAL A 103 -9.91 -0.92 -2.99
C VAL A 103 -9.28 -1.72 -4.11
N ARG A 104 -10.02 -2.67 -4.72
CA ARG A 104 -9.57 -3.39 -5.91
C ARG A 104 -9.28 -2.43 -7.07
N ALA A 105 -10.15 -1.47 -7.34
CA ALA A 105 -9.94 -0.47 -8.38
C ALA A 105 -8.67 0.37 -8.10
N CYS A 106 -8.43 0.74 -6.84
CA CYS A 106 -7.20 1.41 -6.44
C CYS A 106 -5.95 0.56 -6.71
N CYS A 107 -6.01 -0.75 -6.45
CA CYS A 107 -4.92 -1.67 -6.77
C CYS A 107 -4.67 -1.77 -8.29
N ILE A 108 -5.75 -1.90 -9.08
CA ILE A 108 -5.67 -1.98 -10.55
C ILE A 108 -5.00 -0.72 -11.11
N GLN A 109 -5.43 0.46 -10.65
CA GLN A 109 -4.81 1.72 -11.04
C GLN A 109 -3.34 1.83 -10.58
N ALA A 110 -2.99 1.23 -9.44
CA ALA A 110 -1.60 1.12 -8.98
C ALA A 110 -0.76 0.09 -9.78
N GLY A 111 -1.34 -0.52 -10.83
CA GLY A 111 -0.64 -1.34 -11.81
C GLY A 111 -0.75 -2.85 -11.57
N PHE A 112 -1.71 -3.33 -10.76
CA PHE A 112 -1.93 -4.76 -10.56
C PHE A 112 -3.36 -5.13 -10.16
N ASP A 113 -3.85 -6.26 -10.64
CA ASP A 113 -5.17 -6.78 -10.22
C ASP A 113 -5.01 -7.88 -9.16
N PRO A 114 -5.47 -7.66 -7.91
CA PRO A 114 -5.47 -8.70 -6.87
C PRO A 114 -6.57 -9.77 -7.06
N GLY A 115 -7.38 -9.67 -8.12
CA GLY A 115 -8.56 -10.51 -8.31
C GLY A 115 -9.77 -9.98 -7.54
N ASN A 116 -10.92 -10.63 -7.74
CA ASN A 116 -12.15 -10.24 -7.05
C ASN A 116 -12.11 -10.72 -5.60
N PHE A 117 -12.41 -9.83 -4.65
CA PHE A 117 -12.49 -10.14 -3.22
C PHE A 117 -13.59 -9.31 -2.55
N ASN A 118 -13.92 -9.69 -1.32
CA ASN A 118 -14.70 -8.87 -0.39
C ASN A 118 -13.93 -8.78 0.95
N THR A 119 -14.45 -8.06 1.94
CA THR A 119 -13.74 -7.83 3.22
C THR A 119 -13.38 -9.10 4.01
N SER A 120 -14.00 -10.25 3.73
CA SER A 120 -13.62 -11.54 4.33
C SER A 120 -12.45 -12.24 3.63
N SER A 121 -12.25 -11.99 2.33
CA SER A 121 -11.18 -12.58 1.50
C SER A 121 -10.09 -11.58 1.08
N GLU A 122 -10.21 -10.32 1.47
CA GLU A 122 -9.29 -9.24 1.09
C GLU A 122 -7.86 -9.49 1.56
N VAL A 123 -7.67 -9.95 2.79
CA VAL A 123 -6.34 -10.27 3.33
C VAL A 123 -5.65 -11.35 2.51
N SER A 124 -6.35 -12.42 2.15
CA SER A 124 -5.77 -13.50 1.35
C SER A 124 -5.50 -13.06 -0.09
N ALA A 125 -6.44 -12.33 -0.71
CA ALA A 125 -6.28 -11.81 -2.07
C ALA A 125 -5.08 -10.86 -2.20
N LEU A 126 -4.98 -9.86 -1.31
CA LEU A 126 -3.87 -8.90 -1.35
C LEU A 126 -2.52 -9.56 -1.02
N ARG A 127 -2.47 -10.52 -0.09
CA ARG A 127 -1.23 -11.28 0.18
C ARG A 127 -0.80 -12.14 -1.01
N ALA A 128 -1.73 -12.78 -1.71
CA ALA A 128 -1.44 -13.63 -2.87
C ALA A 128 -0.74 -12.85 -4.01
N THR A 129 -0.92 -11.54 -4.09
CA THR A 129 -0.18 -10.70 -5.08
C THR A 129 1.32 -10.62 -4.84
N GLY A 130 1.80 -10.99 -3.64
CA GLY A 130 3.18 -10.82 -3.22
C GLY A 130 3.61 -9.36 -3.00
N LYS A 131 2.73 -8.38 -3.24
CA LYS A 131 3.03 -6.93 -3.12
C LYS A 131 2.81 -6.36 -1.73
N PHE A 132 2.13 -7.09 -0.84
CA PHE A 132 1.86 -6.66 0.53
C PHE A 132 2.73 -7.43 1.53
N MET A 133 3.07 -6.77 2.63
CA MET A 133 3.65 -7.40 3.81
C MET A 133 2.62 -8.31 4.50
N ASP A 134 3.05 -9.07 5.51
CA ASP A 134 2.11 -9.78 6.37
C ASP A 134 1.19 -8.80 7.11
N LYS A 135 -0.02 -9.25 7.41
CA LYS A 135 -1.04 -8.42 8.05
C LYS A 135 -0.57 -7.97 9.43
N ILE A 136 -0.75 -6.70 9.74
CA ILE A 136 -0.40 -6.11 11.02
C ILE A 136 -1.71 -5.87 11.79
N ALA A 137 -1.85 -6.42 12.99
CA ALA A 137 -2.97 -6.04 13.85
C ALA A 137 -2.77 -4.59 14.32
N VAL A 138 -3.73 -3.72 14.01
CA VAL A 138 -3.64 -2.30 14.40
C VAL A 138 -3.96 -2.17 15.89
N THR A 139 -3.10 -1.41 16.57
CA THR A 139 -3.19 -1.04 17.98
C THR A 139 -2.98 0.46 18.12
N SER A 140 -3.10 1.01 19.33
CA SER A 140 -2.80 2.42 19.61
C SER A 140 -1.36 2.84 19.30
N LYS A 141 -0.42 1.89 19.24
CA LYS A 141 1.00 2.13 18.92
C LYS A 141 1.32 1.94 17.44
N THR A 142 0.36 1.51 16.63
CA THR A 142 0.61 1.19 15.23
C THR A 142 0.68 2.47 14.40
N GLU A 143 1.85 2.75 13.85
CA GLU A 143 2.01 3.82 12.87
C GLU A 143 1.42 3.42 11.52
N LEU A 144 0.59 4.31 10.97
CA LEU A 144 -0.08 4.14 9.70
C LEU A 144 0.48 5.11 8.65
N PHE A 145 0.69 4.62 7.44
CA PHE A 145 1.37 5.33 6.36
C PHE A 145 0.45 5.44 5.15
N ASN A 146 0.73 6.41 4.27
CA ASN A 146 0.03 6.54 2.99
C ASN A 146 0.04 5.20 2.24
N GLY A 147 -1.13 4.78 1.76
CA GLY A 147 -1.30 3.55 0.99
C GLY A 147 -1.49 2.28 1.83
N ASP A 148 -1.43 2.37 3.16
CA ASP A 148 -1.86 1.26 4.02
C ASP A 148 -3.35 0.98 3.77
N VAL A 149 -3.70 -0.28 3.52
CA VAL A 149 -5.07 -0.74 3.38
C VAL A 149 -5.51 -1.30 4.73
N LEU A 150 -6.56 -0.74 5.33
CA LEU A 150 -7.10 -1.21 6.59
C LEU A 150 -8.39 -1.98 6.34
N VAL A 151 -8.42 -3.25 6.73
CA VAL A 151 -9.60 -4.10 6.62
C VAL A 151 -10.03 -4.58 8.00
N THR A 152 -11.34 -4.62 8.26
CA THR A 152 -11.84 -5.07 9.57
C THR A 152 -11.44 -6.53 9.84
N LYS A 153 -11.17 -6.89 11.10
CA LYS A 153 -10.68 -8.25 11.44
C LYS A 153 -11.68 -9.36 11.10
N THR A 154 -12.95 -9.02 11.04
CA THR A 154 -14.05 -9.85 10.54
C THR A 154 -14.73 -9.13 9.37
N LYS A 155 -15.54 -9.81 8.56
CA LYS A 155 -16.31 -9.20 7.45
C LYS A 155 -17.01 -7.91 7.90
N GLY A 156 -16.79 -6.81 7.19
CA GLY A 156 -17.26 -5.49 7.62
C GLY A 156 -16.91 -4.40 6.63
N HIS A 157 -15.74 -3.79 6.79
CA HIS A 157 -15.35 -2.59 6.06
C HIS A 157 -13.87 -2.61 5.67
N THR A 158 -13.53 -1.88 4.62
CA THR A 158 -12.14 -1.62 4.23
C THR A 158 -11.95 -0.16 3.83
N VAL A 159 -10.79 0.39 4.19
CA VAL A 159 -10.41 1.78 3.94
C VAL A 159 -8.94 1.87 3.52
N VAL A 160 -8.58 2.95 2.83
CA VAL A 160 -7.18 3.23 2.46
C VAL A 160 -6.70 4.47 3.20
N VAL A 161 -5.52 4.42 3.79
CA VAL A 161 -4.87 5.60 4.37
C VAL A 161 -4.39 6.52 3.23
N VAL A 162 -5.01 7.69 3.12
CA VAL A 162 -4.71 8.69 2.05
C VAL A 162 -3.86 9.85 2.57
N SER A 163 -3.84 10.08 3.87
CA SER A 163 -2.91 10.99 4.54
C SER A 163 -2.51 10.40 5.88
N GLY A 164 -1.27 9.94 5.99
CA GLY A 164 -0.68 9.35 7.18
C GLY A 164 0.81 9.68 7.24
N ASN A 165 1.59 8.84 7.91
CA ASN A 165 3.03 9.07 8.00
C ASN A 165 3.71 8.93 6.63
N PRO A 166 4.68 9.81 6.29
CA PRO A 166 5.43 9.70 5.05
C PRO A 166 6.27 8.43 5.06
N ARG A 167 6.20 7.66 3.98
CA ARG A 167 6.94 6.42 3.86
C ARG A 167 8.23 6.64 3.08
N ARG A 168 9.37 6.34 3.70
CA ARG A 168 10.68 6.46 3.05
C ARG A 168 10.83 5.37 1.99
N SER A 169 11.16 5.76 0.76
CA SER A 169 11.40 4.82 -0.34
C SER A 169 12.60 3.93 -0.01
N THR A 170 12.34 2.65 0.24
CA THR A 170 13.40 1.65 0.38
C THR A 170 13.93 1.30 -1.01
N SER A 171 15.08 1.85 -1.37
CA SER A 171 15.82 1.46 -2.57
C SER A 171 16.73 0.28 -2.24
N TYR A 172 16.82 -0.70 -3.14
CA TYR A 172 17.73 -1.85 -2.98
C TYR A 172 18.92 -1.71 -3.92
N TYR A 173 20.06 -2.26 -3.52
CA TYR A 173 21.17 -2.49 -4.44
C TYR A 173 20.84 -3.63 -5.42
N PRO A 174 21.38 -3.58 -6.66
CA PRO A 174 21.38 -4.73 -7.55
C PRO A 174 21.94 -5.98 -6.87
N LYS A 175 21.47 -7.16 -7.27
CA LYS A 175 21.98 -8.44 -6.76
C LYS A 175 23.45 -8.60 -7.13
N TYR A 176 24.32 -8.81 -6.14
CA TYR A 176 25.73 -9.12 -6.39
C TYR A 176 25.90 -10.60 -6.78
N SER A 177 26.59 -10.86 -7.88
CA SER A 177 26.83 -12.21 -8.42
C SER A 177 28.28 -12.72 -8.25
N GLY A 178 29.18 -11.92 -7.67
CA GLY A 178 30.58 -12.31 -7.48
C GLY A 178 30.81 -13.18 -6.24
N ALA A 179 31.98 -13.79 -6.17
CA ALA A 179 32.35 -14.73 -5.11
C ALA A 179 32.88 -14.05 -3.83
N SER A 180 33.32 -12.78 -3.90
CA SER A 180 33.98 -12.11 -2.78
C SER A 180 33.05 -11.92 -1.57
N ASP A 181 33.62 -12.09 -0.38
CA ASP A 181 32.97 -11.76 0.89
C ASP A 181 33.35 -10.36 1.42
N SER A 182 34.09 -9.58 0.63
CA SER A 182 34.39 -8.19 0.92
C SER A 182 33.20 -7.29 0.58
N ILE A 183 32.65 -6.62 1.60
CA ILE A 183 31.55 -5.67 1.40
C ILE A 183 31.94 -4.48 0.50
N ILE A 184 33.20 -4.05 0.53
CA ILE A 184 33.69 -2.95 -0.31
C ILE A 184 33.67 -3.37 -1.77
N THR A 185 34.24 -4.54 -2.07
CA THR A 185 34.29 -5.11 -3.42
C THR A 185 32.88 -5.37 -3.96
N ALA A 186 32.00 -5.92 -3.12
CA ALA A 186 30.64 -6.25 -3.51
C ALA A 186 29.80 -4.98 -3.80
N LEU A 187 29.92 -3.93 -2.98
CA LEU A 187 29.23 -2.64 -3.20
C LEU A 187 29.71 -1.95 -4.48
N ALA A 188 31.03 -1.87 -4.70
CA ALA A 188 31.59 -1.28 -5.91
C ALA A 188 31.11 -2.03 -7.18
N ALA A 189 31.06 -3.36 -7.12
CA ALA A 189 30.62 -4.19 -8.24
C ALA A 189 29.14 -3.99 -8.63
N VAL A 190 28.29 -3.57 -7.69
CA VAL A 190 26.88 -3.24 -7.95
C VAL A 190 26.66 -1.74 -8.25
N GLY A 191 27.75 -1.00 -8.47
CA GLY A 191 27.74 0.40 -8.89
C GLY A 191 27.68 1.43 -7.77
N GLU A 192 27.91 1.04 -6.50
CA GLU A 192 28.05 2.00 -5.41
C GLU A 192 29.41 2.71 -5.49
N LYS A 193 29.39 4.05 -5.48
CA LYS A 193 30.61 4.86 -5.58
C LYS A 193 31.19 5.17 -4.20
N ASP A 194 30.34 5.29 -3.18
CA ASP A 194 30.79 5.56 -1.80
C ASP A 194 30.87 4.25 -0.99
N THR A 195 32.08 3.70 -0.87
CA THR A 195 32.36 2.49 -0.06
C THR A 195 33.01 2.81 1.29
N SER A 196 32.96 4.09 1.71
CA SER A 196 33.58 4.56 2.95
C SER A 196 33.02 3.86 4.20
N LYS A 197 33.77 3.88 5.30
CA LYS A 197 33.29 3.36 6.60
C LYS A 197 32.00 4.07 7.06
N ALA A 198 31.92 5.39 6.89
CA ALA A 198 30.74 6.16 7.28
C ALA A 198 29.50 5.76 6.46
N HIS A 199 29.66 5.60 5.14
CA HIS A 199 28.56 5.18 4.27
C HIS A 199 28.09 3.76 4.58
N ARG A 200 29.02 2.81 4.75
CA ARG A 200 28.67 1.43 5.15
C ARG A 200 27.92 1.36 6.47
N ALA A 201 28.23 2.23 7.43
CA ALA A 201 27.46 2.30 8.68
C ALA A 201 26.02 2.77 8.46
N LYS A 202 25.79 3.72 7.53
CA LYS A 202 24.42 4.12 7.14
C LYS A 202 23.67 2.97 6.46
N ILE A 203 24.32 2.25 5.54
CA ILE A 203 23.73 1.06 4.90
C ILE A 203 23.41 0.00 5.98
N ALA A 204 24.33 -0.29 6.88
CA ALA A 204 24.14 -1.26 7.96
C ALA A 204 22.93 -0.89 8.84
N ALA A 205 22.80 0.38 9.23
CA ALA A 205 21.67 0.89 9.99
C ALA A 205 20.35 0.74 9.21
N ALA A 206 20.34 1.08 7.92
CA ALA A 206 19.16 0.90 7.04
C ALA A 206 18.71 -0.56 6.90
N ASN A 207 19.63 -1.51 7.13
CA ASN A 207 19.39 -2.95 7.08
C ASN A 207 19.24 -3.61 8.46
N GLY A 208 19.05 -2.81 9.53
CA GLY A 208 18.81 -3.32 10.88
C GLY A 208 20.03 -3.97 11.54
N ILE A 209 21.24 -3.71 11.04
CA ILE A 209 22.49 -4.17 11.66
C ILE A 209 22.89 -3.13 12.71
N MET A 210 22.39 -3.33 13.93
CA MET A 210 22.65 -2.46 15.08
C MET A 210 24.12 -2.53 15.54
N ASN A 211 24.62 -1.45 16.15
CA ASN A 211 25.98 -1.34 16.69
C ASN A 211 27.06 -1.77 15.69
N TYR A 212 26.95 -1.25 14.46
CA TYR A 212 27.87 -1.61 13.38
C TYR A 212 29.28 -1.08 13.66
N VAL A 213 30.18 -1.99 14.05
CA VAL A 213 31.60 -1.72 14.37
C VAL A 213 32.54 -2.42 13.38
N TYR A 214 32.03 -2.70 12.17
CA TYR A 214 32.80 -3.19 11.03
C TYR A 214 33.39 -4.60 11.18
N THR A 215 32.83 -5.45 12.04
CA THR A 215 33.32 -6.82 12.19
C THR A 215 33.12 -7.64 10.91
N ALA A 216 33.93 -8.68 10.72
CA ALA A 216 33.79 -9.61 9.60
C ALA A 216 32.37 -10.18 9.50
N ALA A 217 31.77 -10.57 10.63
CA ALA A 217 30.40 -11.08 10.67
C ALA A 217 29.34 -10.04 10.26
N GLN A 218 29.49 -8.79 10.67
CA GLN A 218 28.58 -7.71 10.27
C GLN A 218 28.70 -7.39 8.78
N ASN A 219 29.94 -7.36 8.25
CA ASN A 219 30.18 -7.18 6.81
C ASN A 219 29.58 -8.33 6.00
N LEU A 220 29.77 -9.58 6.46
CA LEU A 220 29.24 -10.76 5.79
C LEU A 220 27.71 -10.77 5.77
N LYS A 221 27.03 -10.30 6.83
CA LYS A 221 25.57 -10.10 6.82
C LYS A 221 25.13 -9.16 5.68
N MET A 222 25.83 -8.04 5.49
CA MET A 222 25.53 -7.12 4.38
C MET A 222 25.80 -7.76 3.01
N VAL A 223 26.93 -8.48 2.87
CA VAL A 223 27.25 -9.18 1.61
C VAL A 223 26.20 -10.24 1.29
N ASN A 224 25.73 -11.01 2.28
CA ASN A 224 24.68 -12.00 2.08
C ASN A 224 23.34 -11.37 1.68
N LEU A 225 22.97 -10.23 2.26
CA LEU A 225 21.81 -9.46 1.80
C LEU A 225 21.99 -9.01 0.35
N LEU A 226 23.19 -8.56 -0.02
CA LEU A 226 23.50 -8.09 -1.36
C LEU A 226 23.50 -9.22 -2.39
N LYS A 227 24.09 -10.38 -2.06
CA LYS A 227 24.04 -11.62 -2.86
C LYS A 227 22.60 -12.11 -3.07
N ASN A 228 21.69 -11.79 -2.17
CA ASN A 228 20.27 -12.10 -2.28
C ASN A 228 19.43 -10.99 -2.94
N GLY A 229 20.03 -9.86 -3.34
CA GLY A 229 19.30 -8.69 -3.89
C GLY A 229 18.38 -8.01 -2.88
N LYS A 230 18.69 -8.12 -1.59
CA LYS A 230 17.88 -7.63 -0.47
C LYS A 230 18.57 -6.53 0.35
N LEU A 231 19.79 -6.11 -0.01
CA LEU A 231 20.49 -5.03 0.68
C LEU A 231 19.85 -3.67 0.33
N ILE A 232 19.34 -2.99 1.35
CA ILE A 232 18.74 -1.66 1.28
C ILE A 232 19.85 -0.60 1.18
N LYS A 233 19.65 0.41 0.32
CA LYS A 233 20.53 1.59 0.21
C LYS A 233 20.34 2.54 1.40
N ALA A 234 21.43 3.23 1.76
CA ALA A 234 21.43 4.30 2.74
C ALA A 234 20.70 5.55 2.24
#